data_AF-A0AAX3M2N0-F1
#
_entry.id   AF-A0AAX3M2N0-F1
#
_cell.length_a   1.000
_cell.length_b   1.000
_cell.length_c   1.000
_cell.angle_alpha   90.00
_cell.angle_beta   90.00
_cell.angle_gamma   90.00
#
_symmetry.space_group_name_H-M   'P 1'
#
loop_
_entity.id
_entity.type
_entity.pdbx_description
1 polymer ?
#
loop_
_entity_poly.entity_id
_entity_poly.type
_entity_poly.pdbx_seq_one_letter_code
_entity_poly.pdbx_strand_id
1 'polypeptide(L)'
;MEEIKREIERLFEDLGFERIFIKEDTVFKSGKVYCKLTFIETFKSYVIEYANSYEEAKNNLYEDGDLHAITLDLNDLLLSLRKEIVASMQND
;
A
#
# COMPACT_ATOMS: atom_id res chain seq x y z
N MET A 1 -7.39 13.41 6.32
CA MET A 1 -6.20 12.83 5.67
C MET A 1 -5.41 11.96 6.62
N GLU A 2 -4.90 12.53 7.72
CA GLU A 2 -4.09 11.77 8.69
C GLU A 2 -4.83 10.58 9.31
N GLU A 3 -6.14 10.70 9.56
CA GLU A 3 -6.99 9.60 10.06
C GLU A 3 -7.18 8.49 9.01
N ILE A 4 -7.52 8.85 7.78
CA ILE A 4 -7.66 7.90 6.65
C ILE A 4 -6.35 7.12 6.46
N LYS A 5 -5.21 7.82 6.45
CA LYS A 5 -3.90 7.18 6.35
C LYS A 5 -3.71 6.12 7.43
N ARG A 6 -3.99 6.46 8.69
CA ARG A 6 -3.85 5.51 9.82
C ARG A 6 -4.73 4.27 9.66
N GLU A 7 -5.95 4.43 9.18
CA GLU A 7 -6.84 3.28 8.93
C GLU A 7 -6.31 2.38 7.81
N ILE A 8 -5.74 2.97 6.75
CA ILE A 8 -5.08 2.19 5.69
C ILE A 8 -3.82 1.48 6.23
N GLU A 9 -3.01 2.15 7.06
CA GLU A 9 -1.84 1.50 7.64
C GLU A 9 -2.22 0.37 8.61
N ARG A 10 -3.30 0.55 9.40
CA ARG A 10 -3.87 -0.54 10.22
C ARG A 10 -4.34 -1.70 9.38
N LEU A 11 -4.94 -1.45 8.21
CA LEU A 11 -5.33 -2.50 7.28
C LEU A 11 -4.13 -3.37 6.85
N PHE A 12 -2.96 -2.76 6.58
CA PHE A 12 -1.74 -3.53 6.30
C PHE A 12 -1.31 -4.39 7.50
N GLU A 13 -1.32 -3.82 8.71
CA GLU A 13 -0.99 -4.56 9.94
C GLU A 13 -1.94 -5.74 10.18
N ASP A 14 -3.25 -5.53 10.02
CA ASP A 14 -4.29 -6.54 10.16
C ASP A 14 -4.15 -7.68 9.14
N LEU A 15 -3.54 -7.40 7.98
CA LEU A 15 -3.22 -8.37 6.93
C LEU A 15 -1.86 -9.06 7.14
N GLY A 16 -1.17 -8.75 8.25
CA GLY A 16 0.09 -9.39 8.61
C GLY A 16 1.34 -8.75 7.98
N PHE A 17 1.22 -7.57 7.40
CA PHE A 17 2.39 -6.83 6.92
C PHE A 17 3.16 -6.23 8.09
N GLU A 18 4.49 -6.30 8.01
CA GLU A 18 5.40 -5.63 8.92
C GLU A 18 5.87 -4.30 8.31
N ARG A 19 6.02 -3.25 9.15
CA ARG A 19 6.70 -2.02 8.72
C ARG A 19 8.20 -2.23 8.77
N ILE A 20 8.87 -1.97 7.66
CA ILE A 20 10.33 -1.98 7.56
C ILE A 20 10.82 -0.64 7.01
N PHE A 21 12.09 -0.34 7.26
CA PHE A 21 12.74 0.85 6.76
C PHE A 21 13.69 0.47 5.62
N ILE A 22 13.45 1.04 4.43
CA ILE A 22 14.32 0.85 3.26
C ILE A 22 14.80 2.22 2.81
N LYS A 23 16.11 2.46 2.93
CA LYS A 23 16.77 3.76 2.67
C LYS A 23 16.20 4.89 3.53
N GLU A 24 15.23 5.64 3.02
CA GLU A 24 14.60 6.80 3.66
C GLU A 24 13.07 6.63 3.78
N ASP A 25 12.53 5.51 3.29
CA ASP A 25 11.10 5.24 3.23
C ASP A 25 10.69 4.15 4.25
N THR A 26 9.49 4.33 4.81
CA THR A 26 8.78 3.27 5.54
C THR A 26 7.93 2.48 4.54
N VAL A 27 8.14 1.17 4.49
CA VAL A 27 7.51 0.26 3.54
C VAL A 27 6.82 -0.87 4.30
N PHE A 28 5.69 -1.36 3.80
CA PHE A 28 4.99 -2.53 4.34
C PHE A 28 5.49 -3.78 3.63
N LYS A 29 5.90 -4.80 4.38
CA LYS A 29 6.43 -6.06 3.83
C LYS A 29 5.58 -7.25 4.26
N SER A 30 5.28 -8.14 3.33
CA SER A 30 4.74 -9.47 3.60
C SER A 30 5.32 -10.46 2.60
N GLY A 31 6.00 -11.50 3.09
CA GLY A 31 6.72 -12.45 2.23
C GLY A 31 7.79 -11.75 1.37
N LYS A 32 7.64 -11.84 0.05
CA LYS A 32 8.50 -11.17 -0.95
C LYS A 32 7.92 -9.85 -1.46
N VAL A 33 6.71 -9.49 -1.05
CA VAL A 33 6.01 -8.29 -1.52
C VAL A 33 6.35 -7.12 -0.60
N TYR A 34 6.66 -5.99 -1.22
CA TYR A 34 6.99 -4.71 -0.59
C TYR A 34 6.00 -3.67 -1.12
N CYS A 35 5.27 -3.02 -0.22
CA CYS A 35 4.22 -2.06 -0.55
C CYS A 35 4.55 -0.66 -0.01
N LYS A 36 4.45 0.34 -0.87
CA LYS A 36 4.48 1.75 -0.48
C LYS A 36 3.09 2.35 -0.64
N LEU A 37 2.66 3.11 0.36
CA LEU A 37 1.39 3.83 0.31
C LEU A 37 1.66 5.29 -0.06
N THR A 38 1.21 5.69 -1.23
CA THR A 38 1.43 7.06 -1.75
C THR A 38 0.10 7.76 -1.93
N PHE A 39 0.00 9.02 -1.49
CA PHE A 39 -1.16 9.86 -1.73
C PHE A 39 -0.90 10.79 -2.90
N ILE A 40 -1.76 10.74 -3.92
CA ILE A 40 -1.66 11.60 -5.10
C ILE A 40 -2.67 12.74 -4.97
N GLU A 41 -2.16 13.92 -4.60
CA GLU A 41 -2.97 15.12 -4.32
C GLU A 41 -3.90 15.49 -5.49
N THR A 42 -3.39 15.46 -6.73
CA THR A 42 -4.15 15.82 -7.94
C THR A 42 -5.41 14.96 -8.12
N PHE A 43 -5.34 13.67 -7.77
CA PHE A 43 -6.46 12.74 -7.91
C PHE A 43 -7.26 12.58 -6.61
N LYS A 44 -6.76 13.10 -5.48
CA LYS A 44 -7.30 12.84 -4.15
C LYS A 44 -7.45 11.34 -3.91
N SER A 45 -6.42 10.58 -4.26
CA SER A 45 -6.43 9.12 -4.20
C SER A 45 -5.19 8.58 -3.56
N TYR A 46 -5.32 7.44 -2.88
CA TYR A 46 -4.20 6.59 -2.52
C TYR A 46 -3.88 5.64 -3.67
N VAL A 47 -2.59 5.35 -3.86
CA VAL A 47 -2.09 4.25 -4.68
C VAL A 47 -1.23 3.37 -3.79
N ILE A 48 -1.31 2.06 -3.99
CA ILE A 48 -0.36 1.11 -3.42
C ILE A 48 0.65 0.79 -4.52
N GLU A 49 1.92 1.00 -4.24
CA GLU A 49 3.00 0.70 -5.17
C GLU A 49 3.68 -0.59 -4.70
N TYR A 50 3.94 -1.53 -5.61
CA TYR A 50 4.40 -2.89 -5.29
C TYR A 50 5.79 -3.18 -5.85
N ALA A 51 6.63 -3.85 -5.06
CA ALA A 51 7.87 -4.46 -5.50
C ALA A 51 7.92 -5.93 -5.04
N ASN A 52 8.45 -6.82 -5.87
CA ASN A 52 8.47 -8.27 -5.64
C ASN A 52 9.83 -8.76 -5.11
N SER A 53 10.75 -7.84 -4.85
CA SER A 53 12.01 -8.13 -4.20
C SER A 53 12.54 -6.94 -3.40
N TYR A 54 13.40 -7.23 -2.43
CA TYR A 54 14.11 -6.20 -1.68
C TYR A 54 14.94 -5.29 -2.60
N GLU A 55 15.56 -5.83 -3.66
CA GLU A 55 16.39 -5.03 -4.56
C GLU A 55 15.56 -4.09 -5.43
N GLU A 56 14.38 -4.50 -5.90
CA GLU A 56 13.42 -3.61 -6.56
C GLU A 56 12.98 -2.49 -5.61
N ALA A 57 12.54 -2.84 -4.41
CA ALA A 57 12.10 -1.90 -3.38
C ALA A 57 13.20 -0.90 -3.02
N LYS A 58 14.44 -1.39 -2.84
CA LYS A 58 15.63 -0.58 -2.55
C LYS A 58 16.01 0.31 -3.72
N ASN A 59 15.81 -0.11 -4.96
CA ASN A 59 16.10 0.70 -6.15
C ASN A 59 14.92 1.59 -6.58
N ASN A 60 13.85 1.65 -5.77
CA ASN A 60 12.64 2.42 -6.04
C ASN A 60 11.96 2.02 -7.37
N LEU A 61 11.97 0.72 -7.67
CA LEU A 61 11.29 0.11 -8.80
C LEU A 61 10.00 -0.52 -8.29
N TYR A 62 8.96 0.30 -8.18
CA TYR A 62 7.62 -0.16 -7.80
C TYR A 62 6.68 -0.07 -9.01
N GLU A 63 5.75 -1.02 -9.10
CA GLU A 63 4.63 -0.97 -10.03
C GLU A 63 3.42 -0.34 -9.34
N ASP A 64 2.75 0.58 -10.04
CA ASP A 64 1.56 1.25 -9.54
C ASP A 64 0.34 0.32 -9.55
N GLY A 65 -0.35 0.25 -8.42
CA GLY A 65 -1.69 -0.34 -8.31
C GLY A 65 -2.80 0.62 -8.77
N ASP A 66 -4.04 0.33 -8.36
CA ASP A 66 -5.19 1.17 -8.71
C ASP A 66 -5.26 2.45 -7.86
N LEU A 67 -5.96 3.46 -8.36
CA LEU A 67 -6.26 4.67 -7.61
C LEU A 67 -7.50 4.48 -6.73
N HIS A 68 -7.33 4.69 -5.43
CA HIS A 68 -8.40 4.61 -4.43
C HIS A 68 -8.76 6.00 -3.93
N ALA A 69 -9.84 6.57 -4.49
CA ALA A 69 -10.25 7.94 -4.20
C ALA A 69 -10.76 8.10 -2.75
N ILE A 70 -10.26 9.13 -2.06
CA ILE A 70 -10.71 9.49 -0.70
C ILE A 70 -12.09 10.16 -0.68
N THR A 71 -12.69 10.35 -1.86
CA THR A 71 -14.08 10.81 -2.00
C THR A 71 -15.09 9.69 -1.77
N LEU A 72 -14.65 8.43 -1.76
CA LEU A 72 -15.44 7.30 -1.29
C LEU A 72 -15.66 7.42 0.23
N ASP A 73 -16.69 6.76 0.76
CA ASP A 73 -16.75 6.59 2.20
C ASP A 73 -15.59 5.69 2.66
N LEU A 74 -15.23 5.84 3.94
CA LEU A 74 -14.06 5.16 4.50
C LEU A 74 -14.16 3.64 4.39
N ASN A 75 -15.35 3.05 4.55
CA ASN A 75 -15.50 1.59 4.49
C ASN A 75 -15.30 1.08 3.07
N ASP A 76 -15.86 1.76 2.07
CA ASP A 76 -15.69 1.42 0.66
C ASP A 76 -14.23 1.59 0.21
N LEU A 77 -13.56 2.66 0.67
CA LEU A 77 -12.13 2.87 0.45
C LEU A 77 -11.30 1.71 1.03
N LEU A 78 -11.50 1.38 2.30
CA LEU A 78 -10.76 0.29 2.97
C LEU A 78 -11.07 -1.08 2.33
N LEU A 79 -12.31 -1.30 1.89
CA LEU A 79 -12.69 -2.52 1.19
C LEU A 79 -12.00 -2.64 -0.16
N SER A 80 -11.91 -1.54 -0.92
CA SER A 80 -11.22 -1.48 -2.21
C SER A 80 -9.73 -1.80 -2.06
N LEU A 81 -9.05 -1.11 -1.13
CA LEU A 81 -7.64 -1.36 -0.82
C LEU A 81 -7.39 -2.79 -0.34
N ARG A 82 -8.26 -3.33 0.54
CA ARG A 82 -8.15 -4.71 1.03
C ARG A 82 -8.21 -5.72 -0.11
N LYS A 83 -9.11 -5.53 -1.08
CA LYS A 83 -9.24 -6.43 -2.23
C LYS A 83 -7.96 -6.45 -3.06
N GLU A 84 -7.37 -5.29 -3.31
CA GLU A 84 -6.12 -5.17 -4.06
C GLU A 84 -4.94 -5.81 -3.33
N ILE A 85 -4.76 -5.49 -2.04
CA ILE A 85 -3.67 -6.07 -1.22
C ILE A 85 -3.78 -7.60 -1.17
N VAL A 86 -4.99 -8.14 -0.95
CA VAL A 86 -5.17 -9.60 -0.91
C VAL A 86 -4.90 -10.23 -2.29
N ALA A 87 -5.26 -9.56 -3.38
CA ALA A 87 -4.96 -10.05 -4.72
C ALA A 87 -3.45 -10.06 -5.02
N SER A 88 -2.70 -9.05 -4.56
CA SER A 88 -1.25 -9.00 -4.77
C SER A 88 -0.50 -10.09 -4.00
N MET A 89 -1.04 -10.53 -2.85
CA MET A 89 -0.47 -11.64 -2.07
C MET A 89 -0.65 -13.04 -2.70
N GLN A 90 -1.57 -13.21 -3.65
CA GLN A 90 -1.88 -14.52 -4.25
C GLN A 90 -1.07 -14.85 -5.50
N ASN A 91 -0.21 -13.93 -5.96
CA ASN A 91 0.63 -14.10 -7.15
C ASN A 91 2.05 -14.62 -6.84
N ASP A 92 2.28 -15.14 -5.63
CA ASP A 92 3.55 -15.76 -5.18
C ASP A 92 3.79 -17.18 -5.75
#